data_AF-A0A923WZK1-F1
#
_entry.id   AF-A0A923WZK1-F1
#
_cell.length_a   1.000
_cell.length_b   1.000
_cell.length_c   1.000
_cell.angle_alpha   90.00
_cell.angle_beta   90.00
_cell.angle_gamma   90.00
#
_symmetry.space_group_name_H-M   'P 1'
#
loop_
_entity.id
_entity.type
_entity.pdbx_description
1 polymer ?
#
loop_
_entity_poly.entity_id
_entity_poly.type
_entity_poly.pdbx_seq_one_letter_code
_entity_poly.pdbx_strand_id
1 'polypeptide(L)'
;PHVVRKIEEYTTKDQRKTMIAYSLGNFVSNQPWTPNKLGMLLYLKFKDNEDQKAFGLTDIKYIPLWTIRTIEKDSTAKFRIYPVWDDKKIPAEAKNIIDKQLGNEKRINSEQEATTYLKK
;
A
#
# COMPACT_ATOMS: atom_id res chain seq x y z
N PRO A 1 -16.88 -1.10 -0.95
CA PRO A 1 -16.30 0.20 -0.52
C PRO A 1 -14.76 0.21 -0.64
N HIS A 2 -14.18 1.31 -1.15
CA HIS A 2 -12.75 1.48 -1.46
C HIS A 2 -11.90 1.75 -0.20
N VAL A 3 -11.80 0.74 0.68
CA VAL A 3 -11.02 0.77 1.92
C VAL A 3 -9.90 -0.25 1.78
N VAL A 4 -8.73 0.04 2.35
CA VAL A 4 -7.60 -0.89 2.37
C VAL A 4 -8.01 -2.25 2.93
N ARG A 5 -7.65 -3.31 2.22
CA ARG A 5 -7.89 -4.71 2.61
C ARG A 5 -6.59 -5.51 2.59
N LYS A 6 -6.60 -6.60 3.34
CA LYS A 6 -5.55 -7.63 3.32
C LYS A 6 -5.22 -8.06 1.89
N ILE A 7 -3.92 -8.25 1.66
CA ILE A 7 -3.37 -8.91 0.48
C ILE A 7 -3.20 -10.39 0.80
N GLU A 8 -3.62 -11.26 -0.10
CA GLU A 8 -3.49 -12.70 0.06
C GLU A 8 -2.52 -13.28 -0.97
N GLU A 9 -1.65 -14.20 -0.52
CA GLU A 9 -0.88 -15.04 -1.43
C GLU A 9 -1.74 -16.24 -1.83
N TYR A 10 -1.73 -16.56 -3.12
CA TYR A 10 -2.49 -17.66 -3.68
C TYR A 10 -1.58 -18.49 -4.59
N THR A 11 -1.65 -19.81 -4.45
CA THR A 11 -0.97 -20.73 -5.35
C THR A 11 -2.03 -21.38 -6.23
N THR A 12 -1.90 -21.23 -7.54
CA THR A 12 -2.82 -21.79 -8.53
C THR A 12 -2.66 -23.31 -8.62
N LYS A 13 -3.62 -23.99 -9.27
CA LYS A 13 -3.59 -25.46 -9.45
C LYS A 13 -2.33 -25.95 -10.19
N ASP A 14 -1.76 -25.12 -11.06
CA ASP A 14 -0.52 -25.35 -11.79
C ASP A 14 0.72 -24.81 -11.05
N GLN A 15 0.65 -24.62 -9.73
CA GLN A 15 1.76 -24.27 -8.84
C GLN A 15 2.38 -22.87 -9.06
N ARG A 16 1.69 -21.96 -9.77
CA ARG A 16 2.14 -20.58 -9.88
C ARG A 16 1.72 -19.78 -8.64
N LYS A 17 2.67 -19.03 -8.08
CA LYS A 17 2.41 -18.09 -6.98
C LYS A 17 1.90 -16.77 -7.53
N THR A 18 0.81 -16.28 -6.97
CA THR A 18 0.20 -14.99 -7.31
C THR A 18 -0.32 -14.31 -6.04
N MET A 19 -0.78 -13.07 -6.18
CA MET A 19 -1.37 -12.30 -5.10
C MET A 19 -2.76 -11.80 -5.46
N ILE A 20 -3.62 -11.68 -4.47
CA ILE A 20 -4.95 -11.10 -4.59
C ILE A 20 -4.99 -9.85 -3.72
N ALA A 21 -5.08 -8.69 -4.36
CA ALA A 21 -5.28 -7.40 -3.69
C ALA A 21 -6.73 -6.94 -3.93
N TYR A 22 -7.59 -7.15 -2.93
CA TYR A 22 -9.02 -6.85 -3.05
C TYR A 22 -9.32 -5.35 -3.14
N SER A 23 -8.58 -4.53 -2.39
CA SER A 23 -8.64 -3.07 -2.48
C SER A 23 -7.41 -2.46 -1.82
N LEU A 24 -6.77 -1.54 -2.54
CA LEU A 24 -5.63 -0.77 -2.06
C LEU A 24 -6.03 0.50 -1.29
N GLY A 25 -7.32 0.66 -1.00
CA GLY A 25 -7.88 1.90 -0.45
C GLY A 25 -8.03 2.98 -1.52
N ASN A 26 -8.21 4.21 -1.07
CA ASN A 26 -8.32 5.36 -1.96
C ASN A 26 -6.96 6.04 -2.10
N PHE A 27 -6.59 6.38 -3.33
CA PHE A 27 -5.46 7.27 -3.57
C PHE A 27 -5.89 8.73 -3.29
N VAL A 28 -7.04 9.15 -3.83
CA VAL A 28 -7.70 10.41 -3.49
C VAL A 28 -9.12 10.09 -3.02
N SER A 29 -9.54 10.63 -1.87
CA SER A 29 -10.89 10.42 -1.33
C SER A 29 -11.49 11.70 -0.82
N ASN A 30 -12.72 12.00 -1.27
CA ASN A 30 -13.53 13.06 -0.68
C ASN A 30 -14.35 12.57 0.53
N GLN A 31 -14.22 11.29 0.91
CA GLN A 31 -14.93 10.72 2.06
C GLN A 31 -14.16 11.04 3.36
N PRO A 32 -14.83 11.58 4.39
CA PRO A 32 -14.14 12.12 5.57
C PRO A 32 -13.65 11.05 6.54
N TRP A 33 -14.19 9.83 6.46
CA TRP A 33 -13.93 8.73 7.38
C TRP A 33 -12.48 8.23 7.30
N THR A 34 -11.89 7.92 8.45
CA THR A 34 -10.51 7.44 8.58
C THR A 34 -10.15 6.29 7.63
N PRO A 35 -10.96 5.22 7.50
CA PRO A 35 -10.60 4.10 6.62
C PRO A 35 -10.51 4.49 5.14
N ASN A 36 -11.22 5.54 4.73
CA ASN A 36 -11.27 6.00 3.35
C ASN A 36 -10.13 6.96 3.00
N LYS A 37 -9.41 7.46 4.00
CA LYS A 37 -8.20 8.29 3.82
C LYS A 37 -6.93 7.46 3.73
N LEU A 38 -7.02 6.15 3.96
CA LEU A 38 -5.92 5.21 3.79
C LEU A 38 -5.84 4.73 2.35
N GLY A 39 -4.61 4.66 1.85
CA GLY A 39 -4.25 4.03 0.59
C GLY A 39 -3.00 3.17 0.77
N MET A 40 -2.56 2.53 -0.31
CA MET A 40 -1.35 1.73 -0.32
C MET A 40 -0.63 1.84 -1.66
N LEU A 41 0.69 2.01 -1.61
CA LEU A 41 1.57 1.85 -2.75
C LEU A 41 2.24 0.48 -2.67
N LEU A 42 2.11 -0.34 -3.70
CA LEU A 42 2.70 -1.67 -3.78
C LEU A 42 4.03 -1.66 -4.51
N TYR A 43 4.98 -2.42 -3.98
CA TYR A 43 6.27 -2.70 -4.57
C TYR A 43 6.31 -4.18 -4.89
N LEU A 44 6.25 -4.50 -6.18
CA LEU A 44 6.24 -5.87 -6.68
C LEU A 44 7.59 -6.17 -7.31
N LYS A 45 8.30 -7.17 -6.77
CA LYS A 45 9.58 -7.61 -7.34
C LYS A 45 9.36 -8.89 -8.13
N PHE A 46 9.68 -8.83 -9.41
CA PHE A 46 9.63 -9.98 -10.30
C PHE A 46 11.04 -10.45 -10.64
N LYS A 47 11.18 -11.74 -10.94
CA LYS A 47 12.44 -12.32 -11.39
C LYS A 47 12.16 -13.30 -12.52
N ASP A 48 13.00 -13.26 -13.55
CA ASP A 48 13.08 -14.33 -14.52
C ASP A 48 13.76 -15.55 -13.90
N ASN A 49 13.13 -16.71 -14.10
CA ASN A 49 13.68 -17.99 -13.80
C ASN A 49 14.03 -18.67 -15.13
N GLU A 50 15.25 -18.44 -15.62
CA GLU A 50 15.73 -18.95 -16.91
C GLU A 50 15.62 -20.47 -17.00
N ASP A 51 15.88 -21.18 -15.89
CA ASP A 51 15.79 -22.63 -15.79
C ASP A 51 14.36 -23.16 -16.01
N GLN A 52 13.34 -22.37 -15.65
CA GLN A 52 11.93 -22.74 -15.74
C GLN A 52 11.19 -22.02 -16.86
N LYS A 53 11.87 -21.19 -17.66
CA LYS A 53 11.26 -20.26 -18.63
C LYS A 53 10.06 -19.51 -18.04
N ALA A 54 10.18 -19.07 -16.80
CA ALA A 54 9.07 -18.51 -16.04
C ALA A 54 9.44 -17.16 -15.42
N PHE A 55 8.61 -16.15 -15.67
CA PHE A 55 8.67 -14.86 -14.99
C PHE A 55 7.74 -14.89 -13.77
N GLY A 56 8.30 -14.72 -12.58
CA GLY A 56 7.57 -14.92 -11.33
C GLY A 56 7.65 -13.74 -10.36
N LEU A 57 6.58 -13.51 -9.60
CA LEU A 57 6.58 -12.62 -8.44
C LEU A 57 7.39 -13.24 -7.31
N THR A 58 8.37 -12.51 -6.78
CA THR A 58 9.34 -13.01 -5.79
C THR A 58 9.26 -12.31 -4.44
N ASP A 59 8.91 -11.03 -4.43
CA ASP A 59 8.73 -10.29 -3.18
C ASP A 59 7.67 -9.19 -3.36
N ILE A 60 6.99 -8.89 -2.26
CA ILE A 60 5.93 -7.88 -2.18
C ILE A 60 6.21 -7.04 -0.95
N LYS A 61 6.32 -5.75 -1.16
CA LYS A 61 6.39 -4.75 -0.10
C LYS A 61 5.34 -3.67 -0.32
N TYR A 62 5.06 -2.88 0.69
CA TYR A 62 4.11 -1.79 0.56
C TYR A 62 4.47 -0.58 1.41
N ILE A 63 3.97 0.58 0.99
CA ILE A 63 3.96 1.82 1.76
C ILE A 63 2.50 2.19 2.03
N PRO A 64 2.07 2.30 3.30
CA PRO A 64 0.77 2.88 3.62
C PRO A 64 0.76 4.36 3.23
N LEU A 65 -0.34 4.82 2.68
CA LEU A 65 -0.55 6.21 2.28
C LEU A 65 -1.67 6.83 3.12
N TRP A 66 -1.53 8.12 3.41
CA TRP A 66 -2.55 8.90 4.12
C TRP A 66 -2.90 10.16 3.32
N THR A 67 -4.21 10.33 3.08
CA THR A 67 -4.74 11.45 2.30
C THR A 67 -5.35 12.50 3.21
N ILE A 68 -4.86 13.73 3.07
CA ILE A 68 -5.36 14.92 3.76
C ILE A 68 -6.06 15.81 2.74
N ARG A 69 -7.26 16.29 3.11
CA ARG A 69 -8.01 17.28 2.34
C ARG A 69 -8.03 18.60 3.10
N THR A 70 -7.65 19.67 2.44
CA THR A 70 -7.74 21.05 2.94
C THR A 70 -8.61 21.89 2.01
N ILE A 71 -9.36 22.85 2.57
CA ILE A 71 -10.06 23.87 1.80
C ILE A 71 -9.21 25.14 1.84
N GLU A 72 -8.88 25.65 0.67
CA GLU A 72 -8.14 26.91 0.51
C GLU A 72 -9.08 28.12 0.65
N LYS A 73 -8.51 29.33 0.73
CA LYS A 73 -9.29 30.57 0.91
C LYS A 73 -10.27 30.86 -0.23
N ASP A 74 -9.98 30.36 -1.43
CA ASP A 74 -10.81 30.46 -2.64
C ASP A 74 -11.87 29.36 -2.74
N SER A 75 -12.09 28.59 -1.66
CA SER A 75 -12.98 27.42 -1.61
C SER A 75 -12.52 26.22 -2.45
N THR A 76 -11.31 26.25 -3.02
CA THR A 76 -10.76 25.10 -3.74
C THR A 76 -10.36 23.98 -2.76
N ALA A 77 -10.79 22.75 -3.05
CA ALA A 77 -10.35 21.58 -2.30
C ALA A 77 -8.98 21.10 -2.81
N LYS A 78 -7.98 21.07 -1.93
CA LYS A 78 -6.68 20.46 -2.21
C LYS A 78 -6.52 19.15 -1.46
N PHE A 79 -6.05 18.13 -2.16
CA PHE A 79 -5.70 16.83 -1.62
C PHE A 79 -4.19 16.68 -1.60
N ARG A 80 -3.65 16.21 -0.48
CA ARG A 80 -2.25 15.85 -0.34
C ARG A 80 -2.16 14.42 0.17
N ILE A 81 -1.34 13.62 -0.50
CA ILE A 81 -1.13 12.22 -0.18
C ILE A 81 0.29 12.11 0.36
N TYR A 82 0.43 11.48 1.52
CA TYR A 82 1.72 11.29 2.15
C TYR A 82 1.97 9.81 2.42
N PRO A 83 3.19 9.32 2.18
CA PRO A 83 3.60 8.03 2.72
C PRO A 83 3.63 8.10 4.25
N VAL A 84 3.13 7.06 4.90
CA VAL A 84 3.11 6.92 6.35
C VAL A 84 4.42 6.28 6.80
N TRP A 85 5.42 7.13 7.01
CA TRP A 85 6.71 6.73 7.61
C TRP A 85 6.68 6.70 9.14
N ASP A 86 5.88 7.59 9.73
CA ASP A 86 5.76 7.77 11.17
C ASP A 86 4.28 7.68 11.56
N ASP A 87 3.94 6.63 12.32
CA ASP A 87 2.58 6.36 12.77
C ASP A 87 2.03 7.46 13.68
N LYS A 88 2.90 8.29 14.29
CA LYS A 88 2.47 9.45 15.10
C LYS A 88 1.80 10.54 14.27
N LYS A 89 2.01 10.54 12.94
CA LYS A 89 1.44 11.52 12.01
C LYS A 89 0.04 11.14 11.51
N ILE A 90 -0.47 9.98 11.92
CA ILE A 90 -1.82 9.52 11.56
C ILE A 90 -2.66 9.26 12.82
N PRO A 91 -4.01 9.29 12.71
CA PRO A 91 -4.88 8.93 13.82
C PRO A 91 -4.63 7.49 14.30
N ALA A 92 -4.82 7.23 15.60
CA ALA A 92 -4.67 5.88 16.17
C ALA A 92 -5.58 4.84 15.48
N GLU A 93 -6.79 5.25 15.07
CA GLU A 93 -7.69 4.42 14.28
C GLU A 93 -7.06 3.99 12.94
N ALA A 94 -6.39 4.91 12.24
CA ALA A 94 -5.73 4.60 10.97
C ALA A 94 -4.59 3.59 11.18
N LYS A 95 -3.79 3.78 12.25
CA LYS A 95 -2.74 2.83 12.64
C LYS A 95 -3.32 1.44 12.91
N ASN A 96 -4.40 1.34 13.67
CA ASN A 96 -5.06 0.07 13.97
C ASN A 96 -5.55 -0.65 12.70
N ILE A 97 -6.03 0.10 11.71
CA ILE A 97 -6.44 -0.46 10.41
C ILE A 97 -5.22 -1.00 9.66
N ILE A 98 -4.12 -0.25 9.60
CA ILE A 98 -2.87 -0.69 8.96
C ILE A 98 -2.37 -1.98 9.63
N ASP A 99 -2.23 -1.98 10.96
CA ASP A 99 -1.73 -3.15 11.70
C ASP A 99 -2.62 -4.39 11.48
N LYS A 100 -3.95 -4.21 11.47
CA LYS A 100 -4.91 -5.32 11.31
C LYS A 100 -5.02 -5.84 9.88
N GLN A 101 -4.99 -4.95 8.89
CA GLN A 101 -5.22 -5.33 7.49
C GLN A 101 -3.93 -5.65 6.73
N LEU A 102 -2.86 -4.94 7.02
CA LEU A 102 -1.62 -4.99 6.26
C LEU A 102 -0.46 -5.62 7.05
N GLY A 103 -0.50 -5.56 8.37
CA GLY A 103 0.59 -6.02 9.24
C GLY A 103 1.78 -5.06 9.20
N ASN A 104 2.97 -5.57 9.52
CA ASN A 104 4.23 -4.80 9.45
C ASN A 104 5.37 -5.53 8.73
N GLU A 105 5.24 -6.83 8.47
CA GLU A 105 6.32 -7.68 7.93
C GLU A 105 6.75 -7.30 6.50
N LYS A 106 5.80 -6.78 5.71
CA LYS A 106 6.01 -6.32 4.32
C LYS A 106 5.98 -4.80 4.18
N ARG A 107 5.94 -4.06 5.29
CA ARG A 107 5.88 -2.61 5.29
C ARG A 107 7.27 -2.02 5.04
N ILE A 108 7.35 -1.07 4.10
CA ILE A 108 8.49 -0.18 3.93
C ILE A 108 8.27 1.03 4.85
N ASN A 109 9.25 1.33 5.69
CA ASN A 109 9.11 2.32 6.77
C ASN A 109 9.87 3.62 6.50
N SER A 110 10.66 3.70 5.42
CA SER A 110 11.39 4.92 5.06
C SER A 110 11.54 5.08 3.55
N GLU A 111 11.76 6.33 3.13
CA GLU A 111 12.09 6.66 1.74
C GLU A 111 13.41 6.04 1.28
N GLN A 112 14.39 5.93 2.18
CA GLN A 112 15.67 5.28 1.90
C GLN A 112 15.44 3.79 1.56
N GLU A 113 14.67 3.08 2.38
CA GLU A 113 14.32 1.67 2.16
C GLU A 113 13.53 1.50 0.85
N ALA A 114 12.56 2.38 0.57
CA ALA A 114 11.80 2.37 -0.68
C ALA A 114 12.73 2.52 -1.90
N THR A 115 13.68 3.45 -1.82
CA THR A 115 14.65 3.70 -2.89
C THR A 115 15.61 2.52 -3.07
N THR A 116 16.06 1.90 -1.98
CA THR A 116 16.89 0.70 -2.03
C THR A 116 16.15 -0.45 -2.72
N TYR A 117 14.85 -0.59 -2.47
CA TYR A 117 14.03 -1.63 -3.09
C TYR A 117 13.85 -1.43 -4.61
N LEU A 118 13.86 -0.19 -5.10
CA LEU A 118 13.75 0.11 -6.54
C LEU A 118 15.06 -0.05 -7.32
N LYS A 119 16.22 0.07 -6.64
CA LYS A 119 17.55 0.04 -7.29
C LYS A 119 18.11 -1.38 -7.49
N LYS A 120 17.35 -2.43 -7.17
CA LYS A 120 17.76 -3.84 -7.22
C LYS A 120 16.73 -4.72 -7.91
#